data_AF-A0A920IRH3-F1
#
_entry.id   AF-A0A920IRH3-F1
#
_cell.length_a   1.000
_cell.length_b   1.000
_cell.length_c   1.000
_cell.angle_alpha   90.00
_cell.angle_beta   90.00
_cell.angle_gamma   90.00
#
_symmetry.space_group_name_H-M   'P 1'
#
loop_
_entity.id
_entity.type
_entity.pdbx_description
1 polymer ?
#
loop_
_entity_poly.entity_id
_entity_poly.type
_entity_poly.pdbx_seq_one_letter_code
_entity_poly.pdbx_strand_id
1 'polypeptide(L)' 'MYVPENIVTNDDLSKIMETSNEWIIERTGIKERRHIKKGDGNSTVVMGLKLLKLQ' A
#
# COMPACT_ATOMS: atom_id res chain seq x y z
N MET A 1 -11.81 -7.59 6.91
CA MET A 1 -11.05 -6.36 6.59
C MET A 1 -10.46 -6.51 5.20
N TYR A 2 -10.83 -5.66 4.24
CA TYR A 2 -10.38 -5.72 2.86
C TYR A 2 -9.31 -4.66 2.63
N VAL A 3 -8.16 -5.06 2.10
CA VAL A 3 -7.04 -4.17 1.79
C VAL A 3 -6.59 -4.38 0.34
N PRO A 4 -6.02 -3.36 -0.31
CA PRO A 4 -5.48 -3.51 -1.66
C PRO A 4 -4.43 -4.63 -1.73
N GLU A 5 -4.42 -5.36 -2.84
CA GLU A 5 -3.49 -6.47 -3.07
C GLU A 5 -2.08 -6.00 -3.40
N ASN A 6 -1.96 -4.82 -4.00
CA ASN A 6 -0.67 -4.27 -4.38
C ASN A 6 0.10 -3.75 -3.15
N ILE A 7 1.17 -4.48 -2.83
CA ILE A 7 2.11 -4.17 -1.77
C ILE A 7 3.28 -3.39 -2.38
N VAL A 8 3.65 -2.29 -1.73
CA VAL A 8 4.81 -1.47 -2.03
C VAL A 8 5.76 -1.59 -0.84
N THR A 9 6.97 -2.09 -1.10
CA THR A 9 7.99 -2.25 -0.06
C THR A 9 8.82 -0.98 0.06
N ASN A 10 9.60 -0.87 1.13
CA ASN A 10 10.58 0.21 1.27
C ASN A 10 11.69 0.15 0.19
N ASP A 11 12.01 -1.04 -0.31
CA ASP A 11 12.96 -1.24 -1.41
C ASP A 11 12.41 -0.70 -2.75
N ASP A 12 11.10 -0.82 -2.98
CA ASP A 12 10.48 -0.21 -4.15
C ASP A 12 10.51 1.31 -4.09
N LEU A 13 10.56 1.88 -2.88
CA LEU A 13 10.59 3.32 -2.68
C LEU A 13 12.00 3.89 -2.85
N SER A 14 13.03 3.18 -2.39
CA SER A 14 14.43 3.58 -2.62
C SER A 14 14.80 3.63 -4.11
N LYS A 15 14.06 2.92 -4.97
CA LYS A 15 14.25 2.99 -6.44
C LYS A 15 13.68 4.26 -7.08
N ILE A 16 12.71 4.91 -6.44
CA ILE A 16 12.01 6.08 -7.02
C ILE A 16 12.33 7.39 -6.29
N MET A 17 12.98 7.34 -5.14
CA MET A 17 13.40 8.52 -4.37
C MET A 17 14.68 8.21 -3.57
N GLU A 18 15.43 9.24 -3.21
CA GLU A 18 16.62 9.12 -2.35
C GLU A 18 16.22 8.80 -0.90
N THR A 19 15.91 7.53 -0.64
CA THR A 19 15.52 7.02 0.67
C THR A 19 16.07 5.61 0.89
N SER A 20 16.11 5.15 2.13
CA SER A 20 16.54 3.80 2.49
C SER A 20 15.54 3.13 3.43
N ASN A 21 15.54 1.79 3.43
CA ASN A 21 14.69 1.02 4.33
C ASN A 21 14.93 1.39 5.81
N GLU A 22 16.19 1.56 6.20
CA GLU A 22 16.55 1.95 7.57
C GLU A 22 16.02 3.34 7.92
N TRP A 23 16.20 4.32 7.04
CA TRP A 23 15.69 5.68 7.25
C TRP A 23 14.16 5.71 7.36
N ILE A 24 13.45 4.95 6.52
CA ILE A 24 11.99 4.87 6.56
C ILE A 24 11.53 4.21 7.87
N ILE A 25 12.13 3.09 8.28
CA ILE A 25 11.74 2.38 9.49
C ILE A 25 12.04 3.21 10.73
N GLU A 26 13.21 3.85 10.82
CA GLU A 26 13.57 4.65 11.99
C GLU A 26 12.60 5.81 12.21
N ARG A 27 12.14 6.44 11.13
CA ARG A 27 11.30 7.64 11.20
C ARG A 27 9.80 7.33 11.24
N THR A 28 9.36 6.23 10.64
CA THR A 28 7.93 5.92 10.46
C THR A 28 7.50 4.59 11.06
N GLY A 29 8.42 3.66 11.30
CA GLY A 29 8.13 2.27 11.68
C GLY A 29 7.50 1.42 10.57
N ILE A 30 7.32 1.97 9.37
CA ILE A 30 6.63 1.29 8.27
C ILE A 30 7.62 0.42 7.50
N LYS A 31 7.29 -0.87 7.34
CA LYS A 31 8.03 -1.82 6.48
C LYS A 31 7.41 -1.98 5.10
N GLU A 32 6.09 -1.99 5.05
CA GLU A 32 5.30 -2.27 3.85
C GLU A 32 4.04 -1.43 3.85
N ARG A 33 3.59 -1.02 2.66
CA ARG A 33 2.35 -0.26 2.48
C ARG A 33 1.56 -0.84 1.32
N ARG A 34 0.23 -0.72 1.38
CA ARG A 34 -0.68 -1.21 0.33
C ARG A 34 -1.26 -0.03 -0.42
N HIS A 35 -1.05 0.01 -1.73
CA HIS A 35 -1.46 1.13 -2.58
C HIS A 35 -2.39 0.63 -3.68
N ILE A 36 -3.49 1.34 -3.92
CA ILE A 36 -4.33 1.07 -5.09
C ILE A 36 -3.58 1.50 -6.35
N LYS A 37 -3.41 0.59 -7.31
CA LYS A 37 -2.84 0.96 -8.61
C LYS A 37 -3.84 1.78 -9.41
N LYS A 38 -3.35 2.76 -10.15
CA LYS A 38 -4.18 3.53 -11.08
C LYS A 38 -4.66 2.57 -12.19
N GLY A 39 -5.96 2.53 -12.42
CA GLY A 39 -6.57 1.64 -13.42
C GLY A 39 -7.02 0.27 -12.89
N ASP A 40 -6.80 -0.03 -11.61
CA ASP A 40 -7.23 -1.28 -10.97
C ASP A 40 -8.76 -1.36 -10.77
N GLY A 41 -9.50 -0.28 -11.11
CA GLY A 41 -10.95 -0.17 -10.86
C GLY A 41 -11.32 -0.09 -9.37
N ASN A 42 -10.34 -0.22 -8.49
CA ASN A 42 -10.48 -0.07 -7.06
C ASN A 42 -10.52 1.42 -6.68
N SER A 43 -11.49 1.78 -5.83
CA SER A 43 -11.65 3.09 -5.20
C SER A 43 -12.14 2.87 -3.76
N THR A 44 -12.15 3.92 -2.94
CA THR A 44 -12.62 3.83 -1.54
C THR A 44 -14.00 3.17 -1.43
N VAL A 45 -14.93 3.53 -2.33
CA VAL A 45 -16.28 2.95 -2.37
C VAL A 45 -16.23 1.47 -2.77
N VAL A 46 -15.48 1.12 -3.82
CA VAL A 46 -15.37 -0.27 -4.30
C VAL A 46 -14.74 -1.18 -3.25
N MET A 47 -13.75 -0.69 -2.50
CA MET A 47 -13.14 -1.45 -1.39
C MET A 47 -14.13 -1.68 -0.25
N GLY A 48 -14.95 -0.69 0.09
CA GLY A 48 -16.02 -0.83 1.08
C GLY A 48 -17.07 -1.85 0.64
N LEU A 49 -17.49 -1.81 -0.62
CA LEU A 49 -18.42 -2.81 -1.17
C LEU A 49 -17.82 -4.23 -1.18
N LYS A 50 -16.53 -4.37 -1.54
CA LYS A 50 -15.83 -5.66 -1.51
C LYS A 50 -15.73 -6.22 -0.09
N LEU A 51 -15.48 -5.36 0.91
CA LEU A 51 -15.51 -5.76 2.32
C LEU A 51 -16.86 -6.35 2.71
N LEU A 52 -17.96 -5.66 2.38
CA LEU A 52 -19.32 -6.11 2.74
C LEU A 52 -19.70 -7.43 2.05
N LYS A 53 -19.21 -7.66 0.82
CA LYS A 53 -19.40 -8.92 0.09
C LYS A 53 -18.58 -10.09 0.63
N LEU A 54 -17.58 -9.82 1.47
CA LEU A 54 -16.73 -10.83 2.12
C LEU A 54 -17.27 -11.23 3.52
N GLN A 55 -18.35 -10.59 3.99
CA GLN A 55 -19.07 -10.96 5.22
C GLN A 55 -20.21 -11.94 4.96
#